data_AF-A0A3M2ZCB7-F1
#
_entry.id   AF-A0A3M2ZCB7-F1
#
_cell.length_a   1.000
_cell.length_b   1.000
_cell.length_c   1.000
_cell.angle_alpha   90.00
_cell.angle_beta   90.00
_cell.angle_gamma   90.00
#
_symmetry.space_group_name_H-M   'P 1'
#
loop_
_entity.id
_entity.type
_entity.pdbx_description
1 polymer ?
#
loop_
_entity_poly.entity_id
_entity_poly.type
_entity_poly.pdbx_seq_one_letter_code
_entity_poly.pdbx_strand_id
1 'polypeptide(L)' 'GTIPIAGRNEDMQIYEQSFKRIAQYLAEGELVCIFPEGKLTTDGEINGFKNGMSRIIEQTPVPVIPLALQGLWG' A
#
# COMPACT_ATOMS: atom_id res chain seq x y z
N GLY A 1 5.68 -3.95 -11.70
CA GLY A 1 6.07 -2.54 -11.84
C GLY A 1 5.94 -1.81 -10.52
N THR A 2 6.14 -0.50 -10.46
CA THR A 2 5.93 0.32 -9.24
C THR A 2 4.75 1.27 -9.44
N ILE A 3 4.04 1.58 -8.35
CA ILE A 3 2.96 2.59 -8.33
C ILE A 3 3.42 3.71 -7.39
N PRO A 4 3.68 4.92 -7.88
CA PRO A 4 4.01 6.04 -7.01
C PRO A 4 2.77 6.43 -6.21
N ILE A 5 2.93 6.59 -4.90
CA ILE A 5 1.89 7.06 -3.98
C ILE A 5 2.44 8.30 -3.28
N ALA A 6 1.76 9.44 -3.46
CA ALA A 6 2.04 10.68 -2.75
C ALA A 6 1.13 10.81 -1.51
N GLY A 7 1.52 11.64 -0.55
CA GLY A 7 0.62 12.04 0.53
C GLY A 7 -0.61 12.76 -0.02
N ARG A 8 -1.80 12.56 0.58
CA ARG A 8 -3.04 13.24 0.15
C ARG A 8 -2.90 14.77 0.09
N ASN A 9 -2.13 15.35 1.01
CA ASN A 9 -1.90 16.80 1.09
C ASN A 9 -0.72 17.28 0.24
N GLU A 10 0.08 16.35 -0.30
CA GLU A 10 1.25 16.65 -1.13
C GLU A 10 0.84 16.78 -2.59
N ASP A 11 0.20 15.73 -3.13
CA ASP A 11 -0.32 15.74 -4.49
C ASP A 11 -1.57 14.86 -4.58
N MET A 12 -2.73 15.50 -4.68
CA MET A 12 -4.00 14.79 -4.75
C MET A 12 -4.21 14.08 -6.10
N GLN A 13 -3.61 14.57 -7.19
CA GLN A 13 -3.73 13.92 -8.48
C GLN A 13 -2.95 12.61 -8.51
N ILE A 14 -1.70 12.61 -8.04
CA ILE A 14 -0.89 11.39 -7.92
C ILE A 14 -1.56 10.42 -6.95
N TYR A 15 -2.08 10.92 -5.82
CA TYR A 15 -2.82 10.11 -4.86
C TYR A 15 -3.99 9.38 -5.53
N GLU A 16 -4.91 10.08 -6.19
CA GLU A 16 -6.06 9.44 -6.85
C GLU A 16 -5.67 8.52 -8.03
N GLN A 17 -4.63 8.88 -8.80
CA GLN A 17 -4.12 8.02 -9.87
C GLN A 17 -3.52 6.72 -9.33
N SER A 18 -2.86 6.76 -8.18
CA SER A 18 -2.27 5.58 -7.55
C SER A 18 -3.35 4.54 -7.19
N PHE A 19 -4.47 4.96 -6.59
CA PHE A 19 -5.59 4.05 -6.27
C PHE A 19 -6.24 3.47 -7.52
N LYS A 20 -6.41 4.27 -8.58
CA LYS A 20 -6.93 3.76 -9.87
C LYS A 20 -6.03 2.67 -10.45
N ARG A 21 -4.71 2.86 -10.37
CA ARG A 21 -3.74 1.89 -10.89
C ARG A 21 -3.68 0.62 -10.05
N ILE A 22 -3.79 0.74 -8.73
CA ILE A 22 -3.92 -0.41 -7.82
C ILE A 22 -5.15 -1.23 -8.19
N ALA A 23 -6.32 -0.59 -8.32
CA ALA A 23 -7.56 -1.27 -8.69
C ALA A 23 -7.44 -1.98 -10.04
N GLN A 24 -6.80 -1.34 -11.03
CA GLN A 24 -6.55 -1.96 -12.33
C GLN A 24 -5.69 -3.23 -12.21
N TYR A 25 -4.55 -3.17 -11.51
CA TYR A 25 -3.68 -4.33 -11.35
C TYR A 25 -4.39 -5.48 -10.63
N LEU A 26 -5.12 -5.19 -9.57
CA LEU A 26 -5.92 -6.19 -8.86
C LEU A 26 -6.99 -6.81 -9.77
N ALA A 27 -7.66 -6.01 -10.61
CA ALA A 27 -8.66 -6.50 -11.57
C ALA A 27 -8.05 -7.37 -12.68
N GLU A 28 -6.78 -7.11 -13.05
CA GLU A 28 -6.00 -7.93 -13.99
C GLU A 28 -5.47 -9.23 -13.36
N GLY A 29 -5.70 -9.44 -12.05
CA GLY A 29 -5.24 -10.62 -11.31
C GLY A 29 -3.79 -10.52 -10.83
N GLU A 30 -3.20 -9.32 -10.90
CA GLU A 30 -1.83 -9.07 -10.43
C GLU A 30 -1.77 -8.94 -8.89
N LEU A 31 -0.62 -9.31 -8.33
CA LEU A 31 -0.36 -9.16 -6.90
C LEU A 31 0.14 -7.74 -6.60
N VAL A 32 -0.54 -7.04 -5.69
CA VAL A 32 -0.10 -5.73 -5.20
C VAL A 32 0.43 -5.86 -3.78
N CYS A 33 1.72 -5.56 -3.59
CA CYS A 33 2.36 -5.51 -2.28
C CYS A 33 2.34 -4.08 -1.73
N ILE A 34 1.94 -3.92 -0.46
CA ILE A 34 1.81 -2.62 0.21
C ILE A 34 2.37 -2.75 1.63
N PHE A 35 3.17 -1.76 2.03
CA PHE A 35 3.58 -1.59 3.42
C PHE A 35 2.60 -0.61 4.11
N PRO A 36 1.69 -1.08 4.97
CA PRO A 36 0.61 -0.26 5.52
C PRO A 36 1.10 0.90 6.40
N GLU A 37 2.33 0.83 6.88
CA GLU A 37 3.00 1.89 7.65
C GLU A 37 3.35 3.11 6.77
N GLY A 38 3.60 2.87 5.48
CA GLY A 38 4.02 3.88 4.51
C GLY A 38 5.34 4.59 4.86
N LYS A 39 6.16 3.98 5.73
CA LYS A 39 7.52 4.38 6.08
C LYS A 39 8.29 3.13 6.51
N LEU A 40 9.61 3.16 6.37
CA LEU A 40 10.47 2.14 6.95
C LEU A 40 10.47 2.28 8.48
N THR A 41 10.49 1.16 9.18
CA THR A 41 10.70 1.11 10.63
C THR A 41 12.14 1.56 10.93
N THR A 42 12.45 2.05 12.13
CA THR A 42 13.83 2.45 12.49
C THR A 42 14.44 1.53 13.54
N ASP A 43 13.59 0.80 14.24
CA ASP A 43 13.86 -0.08 15.37
C ASP A 43 13.45 -1.53 15.08
N GLY A 44 12.90 -1.81 13.89
CA GLY A 44 12.40 -3.13 13.50
C GLY A 44 10.98 -3.44 13.99
N GLU A 45 10.35 -2.55 14.76
CA GLU A 45 8.99 -2.74 15.27
C GLU A 45 7.94 -2.15 14.31
N ILE A 46 6.81 -2.83 14.17
CA ILE A 46 5.72 -2.44 13.27
C ILE A 46 5.10 -1.11 13.73
N ASN A 47 5.08 -0.09 12.87
CA ASN A 47 4.36 1.16 13.14
C ASN A 47 2.84 1.00 12.94
N GLY A 48 2.09 2.02 13.37
CA GLY A 48 0.65 2.13 13.12
C GLY A 48 0.30 2.10 11.62
N PHE A 49 -0.76 1.36 11.30
CA PHE A 49 -1.24 1.21 9.92
C PHE A 49 -1.99 2.45 9.46
N LYS A 50 -1.79 2.84 8.20
CA LYS A 50 -2.53 3.91 7.54
C LYS A 50 -3.81 3.37 6.90
N ASN A 51 -4.82 4.23 6.78
CA ASN A 51 -6.14 3.90 6.23
C ASN A 51 -6.16 3.59 4.72
N GLY A 52 -5.02 3.66 4.03
CA GLY A 52 -4.94 3.40 2.59
C GLY A 52 -5.39 1.98 2.21
N MET A 53 -5.10 0.99 3.06
CA MET A 53 -5.51 -0.40 2.82
C MET A 53 -7.03 -0.55 2.83
N SER A 54 -7.72 0.05 3.81
CA SER A 54 -9.18 -0.02 3.92
C SER A 54 -9.86 0.50 2.66
N ARG A 55 -9.38 1.64 2.13
CA ARG A 55 -9.91 2.22 0.88
C ARG A 55 -9.77 1.27 -0.32
N ILE A 56 -8.65 0.56 -0.44
CA ILE A 56 -8.43 -0.40 -1.54
C ILE A 56 -9.45 -1.53 -1.46
N ILE A 57 -9.63 -2.12 -0.27
CA ILE A 57 -10.55 -3.25 -0.08
C ILE A 57 -12.02 -2.85 -0.24
N GLU A 58 -12.39 -1.64 0.21
CA GLU A 58 -13.74 -1.09 -0.01
C GLU A 58 -14.04 -0.90 -1.51
N GLN A 59 -13.05 -0.48 -2.30
CA GLN A 59 -13.22 -0.26 -3.74
C GLN A 59 -13.09 -1.55 -4.56
N THR A 60 -12.16 -2.42 -4.19
CA THR A 60 -11.84 -3.68 -4.88
C THR A 60 -11.73 -4.80 -3.86
N PRO A 61 -12.83 -5.53 -3.58
CA PRO A 61 -12.83 -6.60 -2.59
C PRO A 61 -11.96 -7.77 -3.05
N VAL A 62 -10.74 -7.85 -2.51
CA VAL A 62 -9.77 -8.91 -2.81
C VAL A 62 -9.26 -9.56 -1.52
N PRO A 63 -8.79 -10.82 -1.57
CA PRO A 63 -8.14 -11.45 -0.42
C PRO A 63 -6.88 -10.69 -0.01
N VAL A 64 -6.73 -10.45 1.29
CA VAL A 64 -5.50 -9.88 1.87
C VAL A 64 -4.64 -11.02 2.38
N ILE A 65 -3.38 -11.07 1.92
CA ILE A 65 -2.39 -12.05 2.37
C ILE A 65 -1.42 -11.34 3.32
N PRO A 66 -1.40 -11.66 4.62
CA PRO A 66 -0.44 -11.09 5.56
C PRO A 66 0.99 -11.51 5.22
N LEU A 67 1.90 -10.55 5.19
CA LEU A 67 3.33 -10.77 4.98
C LEU A 67 4.12 -9.90 5.97
N ALA A 68 5.11 -10.49 6.63
CA ALA A 68 6.04 -9.78 7.49
C ALA A 68 7.48 -10.05 7.02
N LEU A 69 8.30 -9.00 6.99
CA LEU A 69 9.72 -9.10 6.70
C LEU A 69 10.49 -8.89 8.01
N GLN A 70 11.38 -9.82 8.35
CA GLN A 70 12.22 -9.78 9.55
C GLN A 70 13.70 -9.85 9.15
N GLY A 71 14.56 -9.22 9.94
CA GLY A 71 16.02 -9.22 9.71
C GLY A 71 16.50 -8.30 8.59
N LEU A 72 15.68 -7.31 8.17
CA LEU A 72 16.09 -6.27 7.22
C LEU A 72 17.00 -5.20 7.85
N TRP A 73 17.14 -5.22 9.17
CA TRP A 73 17.94 -4.30 9.97
C TRP A 73 19.06 -5.10 10.65
N GLY A 74 20.30 -4.85 10.23
CA GLY A 74 21.52 -5.51 10.69
C GLY A 74 22.74 -4.76 10.19
#